data_AF-A0A3M5U8P6-F1
#
_entry.id   AF-A0A3M5U8P6-F1
#
_cell.length_a   1.000
_cell.length_b   1.000
_cell.length_c   1.000
_cell.angle_alpha   90.00
_cell.angle_beta   90.00
_cell.angle_gamma   90.00
#
_symmetry.space_group_name_H-M   'P 1'
#
loop_
_entity.id
_entity.type
_entity.pdbx_description
1 polymer ?
#
loop_
_entity_poly.entity_id
_entity_poly.type
_entity_poly.pdbx_seq_one_letter_code
_entity_poly.pdbx_strand_id
1 'polypeptide(L)'
;MLDRYSNWRDNCGYPEEALLEYFKQANDPQRDATQCAARLASLTGWTSSEVLAANALLTGSDRIASSMHEVDWLSRMHSASDVTGLSARQLLSATDLTATSTDSHWKSVGEAVIAANR
;
A
#
# COMPACT_ATOMS: atom_id res chain seq x y z
N MET A 1 -0.01 17.11 -8.09
CA MET A 1 0.09 16.90 -6.62
C MET A 1 -1.14 17.44 -5.90
N LEU A 2 -1.53 18.70 -6.15
CA LEU A 2 -2.71 19.32 -5.52
C LEU A 2 -4.02 18.56 -5.72
N ASP A 3 -4.26 18.00 -6.91
CA ASP A 3 -5.50 17.22 -7.16
C ASP A 3 -5.55 15.93 -6.34
N ARG A 4 -4.42 15.24 -6.16
CA ARG A 4 -4.34 14.01 -5.35
C ARG A 4 -4.54 14.30 -3.86
N TYR A 5 -3.96 15.41 -3.40
CA TYR A 5 -4.18 15.89 -2.04
C TYR A 5 -5.64 16.27 -1.80
N SER A 6 -6.24 17.03 -2.72
CA SER A 6 -7.64 17.44 -2.64
C SER A 6 -8.56 16.22 -2.65
N ASN A 7 -8.33 15.26 -3.56
CA ASN A 7 -9.08 14.01 -3.60
C ASN A 7 -8.94 13.20 -2.31
N TRP A 8 -7.74 13.12 -1.72
CA TRP A 8 -7.55 12.42 -0.45
C TRP A 8 -8.33 13.12 0.68
N ARG A 9 -8.19 14.44 0.80
CA ARG A 9 -8.89 15.24 1.81
C ARG A 9 -10.42 15.08 1.71
N ASP A 10 -10.93 15.07 0.48
CA ASP A 10 -12.36 15.07 0.23
C ASP A 10 -12.97 13.65 0.35
N ASN A 11 -12.18 12.58 0.22
CA ASN A 11 -12.69 11.20 0.13
C ASN A 11 -12.19 10.22 1.20
N CYS A 12 -11.10 10.50 1.93
CA CYS A 12 -10.54 9.52 2.86
C CYS A 12 -11.22 9.50 4.23
N GLY A 13 -12.10 10.46 4.56
CA GLY A 13 -12.87 10.47 5.81
C GLY A 13 -12.03 10.69 7.09
N TYR A 14 -10.72 10.89 6.96
CA TYR A 14 -9.80 11.20 8.05
C TYR A 14 -9.49 12.71 8.08
N PRO A 15 -9.22 13.29 9.27
CA PRO A 15 -8.82 14.68 9.35
C PRO A 15 -7.51 14.91 8.60
N GLU A 16 -7.45 15.98 7.81
CA GLU A 16 -6.27 16.45 7.07
C GLU A 16 -5.01 16.50 7.95
N GLU A 17 -5.20 16.88 9.22
CA GLU A 17 -4.14 16.91 10.24
C GLU A 17 -3.44 15.56 10.42
N ALA A 18 -4.16 14.43 10.38
CA ALA A 18 -3.56 13.12 10.59
C ALA A 18 -2.63 12.70 9.44
N LEU A 19 -2.94 13.12 8.20
CA LEU A 19 -2.03 12.95 7.06
C LEU A 19 -0.80 13.84 7.18
N LEU A 20 -0.96 15.09 7.62
CA LEU A 20 0.16 16.00 7.84
C LEU A 20 1.09 15.49 8.96
N GLU A 21 0.52 14.95 10.04
CA GLU A 21 1.29 14.29 11.10
C GLU A 21 2.05 13.07 10.58
N TYR A 22 1.41 12.26 9.73
CA TYR A 22 2.10 11.16 9.05
C TYR A 22 3.28 11.67 8.24
N PHE A 23 3.11 12.70 7.41
CA PHE A 23 4.22 13.23 6.62
C PHE A 23 5.33 13.84 7.45
N LYS A 24 5.02 14.47 8.61
CA LYS A 24 6.05 14.93 9.56
C LYS A 24 6.90 13.75 10.04
N GLN A 25 6.27 12.64 10.44
CA GLN A 25 6.97 11.45 10.89
C GLN A 25 7.72 10.75 9.75
N ALA A 26 7.09 10.59 8.59
CA ALA A 26 7.65 9.91 7.43
C ALA A 26 8.82 10.70 6.80
N ASN A 27 8.96 11.99 7.06
CA ASN A 27 10.10 12.80 6.62
C ASN A 27 11.10 13.12 7.75
N ASP A 28 10.92 12.56 8.94
CA ASP A 28 11.85 12.74 10.05
C ASP A 28 13.15 11.94 9.81
N PRO A 29 14.34 12.50 10.08
CA PRO A 29 15.61 11.76 9.94
C PRO A 29 15.73 10.49 10.80
N GLN A 30 15.00 10.41 11.92
CA GLN A 30 14.95 9.28 12.85
C GLN A 30 13.69 8.41 12.65
N ARG A 31 13.06 8.49 11.48
CA ARG A 31 11.85 7.72 11.14
C ARG A 31 12.05 6.21 11.27
N ASP A 32 11.02 5.54 11.78
CA ASP A 32 10.93 4.08 11.86
C ASP A 32 9.84 3.56 10.92
N ALA A 33 10.19 2.56 10.09
CA ALA A 33 9.29 2.03 9.08
C ALA A 33 8.05 1.36 9.70
N THR A 34 8.19 0.70 10.85
CA THR A 34 7.09 0.00 11.52
C THR A 34 6.08 1.00 12.09
N GLN A 35 6.56 2.07 12.73
CA GLN A 35 5.70 3.13 13.23
C GLN A 35 5.03 3.91 12.10
N CYS A 36 5.77 4.22 11.03
CA CYS A 36 5.19 4.86 9.84
C CYS A 36 4.11 3.99 9.22
N ALA A 37 4.35 2.68 9.10
CA ALA A 37 3.35 1.74 8.57
C ALA A 37 2.11 1.66 9.47
N ALA A 38 2.27 1.65 10.80
CA ALA A 38 1.15 1.64 11.74
C ALA A 38 0.30 2.92 11.66
N ARG A 39 0.94 4.08 11.52
CA ARG A 39 0.21 5.35 11.35
C ARG A 39 -0.47 5.42 9.98
N LEU A 40 0.17 4.94 8.91
CA LEU A 40 -0.45 4.94 7.59
C LEU A 40 -1.61 3.92 7.49
N ALA A 41 -1.50 2.78 8.17
CA ALA A 41 -2.56 1.78 8.30
C ALA A 41 -3.84 2.41 8.87
N SER A 42 -3.73 3.23 9.92
CA SER A 42 -4.89 3.93 10.49
C SER A 42 -5.53 4.98 9.57
N LEU A 43 -4.84 5.40 8.51
CA LEU A 43 -5.32 6.36 7.51
C LEU A 43 -5.85 5.70 6.23
N THR A 44 -5.59 4.41 6.03
CA THR A 44 -5.90 3.70 4.79
C THR A 44 -6.91 2.58 4.98
N GLY A 45 -7.09 2.08 6.20
CA GLY A 45 -7.92 0.91 6.49
C GLY A 45 -7.17 -0.42 6.42
N TRP A 46 -5.93 -0.41 5.93
CA TRP A 46 -5.04 -1.58 5.96
C TRP A 46 -4.49 -1.86 7.34
N THR A 47 -3.98 -3.09 7.52
CA THR A 47 -3.13 -3.42 8.67
C THR A 47 -1.70 -2.94 8.43
N SER A 48 -0.93 -2.71 9.51
CA SER A 48 0.49 -2.32 9.40
C SER A 48 1.31 -3.32 8.58
N SER A 49 0.99 -4.62 8.67
CA SER A 49 1.66 -5.66 7.89
C SER A 49 1.37 -5.58 6.39
N GLU A 50 0.16 -5.18 6.01
CA GLU A 50 -0.22 -4.98 4.60
C GLU A 50 0.50 -3.74 4.03
N VAL A 51 0.56 -2.66 4.81
CA VAL A 51 1.35 -1.46 4.44
C VAL A 51 2.83 -1.81 4.25
N LEU A 52 3.45 -2.53 5.19
CA LEU A 52 4.85 -2.94 5.08
C LEU A 52 5.09 -3.83 3.85
N ALA A 53 4.15 -4.71 3.52
CA ALA A 53 4.24 -5.53 2.31
C ALA A 53 4.14 -4.67 1.04
N ALA A 54 3.16 -3.76 0.98
CA ALA A 54 2.95 -2.87 -0.15
C ALA A 54 4.14 -1.91 -0.38
N ASN A 55 4.79 -1.48 0.70
CA ASN A 55 5.97 -0.63 0.67
C ASN A 55 7.16 -1.27 -0.06
N ALA A 56 7.15 -2.57 -0.34
CA ALA A 56 8.17 -3.23 -1.15
C ALA A 56 8.32 -2.64 -2.56
N LEU A 57 7.28 -1.98 -3.10
CA LEU A 57 7.35 -1.27 -4.39
C LEU A 57 7.94 0.13 -4.30
N LEU A 58 8.14 0.67 -3.11
CA LEU A 58 8.72 1.99 -2.95
C LEU A 58 10.23 1.91 -3.24
N THR A 59 10.71 2.82 -4.07
CA THR A 59 12.11 2.84 -4.52
C THR A 59 13.04 3.55 -3.53
N GLY A 60 12.48 4.21 -2.50
CA GLY A 60 13.26 4.80 -1.41
C GLY A 60 13.98 3.73 -0.59
N SER A 61 15.21 4.02 -0.17
CA SER A 61 16.12 3.09 0.52
C SER A 61 15.53 2.44 1.78
N ASP A 62 14.60 3.13 2.42
CA ASP A 62 13.96 2.75 3.67
C ASP A 62 12.50 2.32 3.49
N ARG A 63 11.97 2.38 2.26
CA ARG A 63 10.63 1.93 1.89
C ARG A 63 9.54 2.55 2.76
N ILE A 64 9.63 3.85 3.01
CA ILE A 64 8.61 4.66 3.68
C ILE A 64 8.00 5.60 2.65
N ALA A 65 6.67 5.70 2.59
CA ALA A 65 5.97 6.61 1.70
C ALA A 65 6.06 8.06 2.22
N SER A 66 7.12 8.77 1.87
CA SER A 66 7.37 10.12 2.38
C SER A 66 6.74 11.22 1.50
N SER A 67 6.07 10.86 0.41
CA SER A 67 5.39 11.78 -0.50
C SER A 67 3.92 11.42 -0.75
N MET A 68 3.13 12.42 -1.14
CA MET A 68 1.72 12.21 -1.53
C MET A 68 1.58 11.29 -2.76
N HIS A 69 2.57 11.23 -3.63
CA HIS A 69 2.56 10.32 -4.78
C HIS A 69 2.61 8.85 -4.33
N GLU A 70 3.46 8.55 -3.35
CA GLU A 70 3.61 7.19 -2.80
C GLU A 70 2.40 6.80 -1.96
N VAL A 71 1.87 7.72 -1.14
CA VAL A 71 0.64 7.49 -0.37
C VAL A 71 -0.56 7.23 -1.29
N ASP A 72 -0.70 8.00 -2.38
CA ASP A 72 -1.74 7.77 -3.40
C ASP A 72 -1.58 6.41 -4.07
N TRP A 73 -0.35 5.99 -4.38
CA TRP A 73 -0.09 4.67 -4.94
C TRP A 73 -0.53 3.55 -3.98
N LEU A 74 -0.20 3.66 -2.69
CA LEU A 74 -0.62 2.70 -1.66
C LEU A 74 -2.14 2.68 -1.49
N SER A 75 -2.81 3.84 -1.54
CA SER A 75 -4.27 3.92 -1.49
C SER A 75 -4.94 3.24 -2.70
N ARG A 76 -4.36 3.35 -3.89
CA ARG A 76 -4.85 2.63 -5.07
C ARG A 76 -4.63 1.13 -4.97
N MET A 77 -3.51 0.70 -4.38
CA MET A 77 -3.26 -0.72 -4.11
C MET A 77 -4.25 -1.26 -3.06
N HIS A 78 -4.61 -0.48 -2.04
CA HIS A 78 -5.70 -0.81 -1.11
C HIS A 78 -7.03 -0.98 -1.84
N SER A 79 -7.38 -0.03 -2.71
CA SER A 79 -8.62 -0.13 -3.49
C SER A 79 -8.64 -1.39 -4.38
N ALA A 80 -7.49 -1.78 -4.95
CA ALA A 80 -7.37 -3.03 -5.68
C ALA A 80 -7.56 -4.25 -4.75
N SER A 81 -6.95 -4.23 -3.56
CA SER A 81 -7.13 -5.28 -2.54
C SER A 81 -8.61 -5.45 -2.15
N ASP A 82 -9.33 -4.35 -1.95
CA ASP A 82 -10.76 -4.38 -1.60
C ASP A 82 -11.60 -5.00 -2.72
N VAL A 83 -11.30 -4.65 -3.97
CA VAL A 83 -12.05 -5.15 -5.14
C VAL A 83 -11.75 -6.62 -5.41
N THR A 84 -10.51 -7.07 -5.24
CA THR A 84 -10.10 -8.44 -5.59
C THR A 84 -10.11 -9.41 -4.41
N GLY A 85 -10.23 -8.93 -3.17
CA GLY A 85 -10.07 -9.73 -1.95
C GLY A 85 -8.64 -10.23 -1.70
N LEU A 86 -7.65 -9.68 -2.40
CA LEU A 86 -6.25 -10.12 -2.30
C LEU A 86 -5.49 -9.26 -1.29
N SER A 87 -4.63 -9.89 -0.49
CA SER A 87 -3.62 -9.15 0.27
C SER A 87 -2.63 -8.44 -0.65
N ALA A 88 -1.95 -7.42 -0.13
CA ALA A 88 -0.88 -6.69 -0.79
C ALA A 88 0.19 -7.65 -1.34
N ARG A 89 0.63 -8.66 -0.57
CA ARG A 89 1.61 -9.64 -1.09
C ARG A 89 1.07 -10.43 -2.29
N GLN A 90 -0.20 -10.82 -2.26
CA GLN A 90 -0.82 -11.55 -3.35
C GLN A 90 -0.99 -10.66 -4.59
N LEU A 91 -1.36 -9.39 -4.42
CA LEU A 91 -1.36 -8.41 -5.51
C LEU A 91 0.03 -8.25 -6.12
N LEU A 92 1.06 -8.07 -5.30
CA LEU A 92 2.44 -7.94 -5.76
C LEU A 92 2.89 -9.18 -6.53
N SER A 93 2.64 -10.37 -5.98
CA SER A 93 2.94 -11.64 -6.65
C SER A 93 2.19 -11.78 -7.98
N ALA A 94 0.94 -11.34 -8.06
CA ALA A 94 0.17 -11.34 -9.29
C ALA A 94 0.73 -10.37 -10.33
N THR A 95 1.20 -9.19 -9.92
CA THR A 95 1.83 -8.21 -10.83
C THR A 95 3.22 -8.61 -11.29
N ASP A 96 3.90 -9.51 -10.57
CA ASP A 96 5.23 -10.02 -10.90
C ASP A 96 5.17 -11.21 -11.89
N LEU A 97 3.97 -11.71 -12.22
CA LEU A 97 3.81 -12.75 -13.22
C LEU A 97 4.20 -12.25 -14.62
N THR A 98 5.05 -13.03 -15.28
CA THR A 98 5.47 -12.81 -16.67
C THR A 98 5.30 -14.10 -17.46
N ALA A 99 5.44 -14.02 -18.79
CA ALA A 99 5.40 -15.20 -19.65
C ALA A 99 6.50 -16.24 -19.34
N THR A 100 7.54 -15.84 -18.60
CA THR A 100 8.66 -16.70 -18.19
C THR A 100 8.59 -17.16 -16.74
N SER A 101 7.55 -16.78 -15.99
CA SER A 101 7.33 -17.26 -14.62
C SER A 101 7.10 -18.77 -14.58
N THR A 102 7.50 -19.41 -13.48
CA THR A 102 7.37 -20.87 -13.32
C THR A 102 5.91 -21.29 -13.18
N ASP A 103 5.60 -22.54 -13.55
CA ASP A 103 4.26 -23.13 -13.36
C ASP A 103 3.81 -23.07 -11.89
N SER A 104 4.74 -23.23 -10.95
CA SER A 104 4.46 -23.12 -9.52
C SER A 104 4.02 -21.71 -9.10
N HIS A 105 4.62 -20.67 -9.69
CA HIS A 105 4.25 -19.28 -9.41
C HIS A 105 2.87 -18.96 -9.98
N TRP A 106 2.61 -19.36 -11.22
CA TRP A 106 1.28 -19.27 -11.85
C TRP A 106 0.21 -19.98 -11.03
N LYS A 107 0.48 -21.22 -10.58
CA LYS A 107 -0.45 -21.99 -9.76
C LYS A 107 -0.76 -21.30 -8.43
N SER A 108 0.27 -20.85 -7.72
CA SER A 108 0.13 -20.17 -6.42
C SER A 108 -0.74 -18.90 -6.53
N VAL A 109 -0.49 -18.06 -7.53
CA VAL A 109 -1.31 -16.86 -7.76
C VAL A 109 -2.74 -17.23 -8.16
N GLY A 110 -2.93 -18.23 -9.03
CA GLY A 110 -4.26 -18.70 -9.42
C GLY A 110 -5.08 -19.21 -8.24
N GLU A 111 -4.47 -19.99 -7.34
CA GLU A 111 -5.11 -20.47 -6.10
C GLU A 111 -5.51 -19.31 -5.19
N ALA A 112 -4.66 -18.29 -5.04
CA ALA A 112 -4.96 -17.09 -4.27
C ALA A 112 -6.18 -16.33 -4.81
N VAL A 113 -6.25 -16.14 -6.13
CA VAL A 113 -7.38 -15.47 -6.79
C VAL A 113 -8.68 -16.25 -6.60
N ILE A 114 -8.65 -17.57 -6.78
CA ILE A 114 -9.84 -18.42 -6.58
C ILE A 114 -10.30 -18.36 -5.12
N ALA A 115 -9.37 -18.37 -4.16
CA ALA A 115 -9.69 -18.32 -2.74
C ALA A 115 -10.31 -16.97 -2.32
N ALA A 116 -9.87 -15.86 -2.92
CA ALA A 116 -10.37 -14.53 -2.62
C ALA A 116 -11.79 -14.26 -3.16
N ASN A 117 -12.24 -15.04 -4.14
CA ASN A 117 -13.56 -14.90 -4.78
C ASN A 117 -14.55 -16.02 -4.37
N ARG A 118 -14.32 -16.66 -3.23
CA ARG A 118 -15.23 -17.66 -2.62
C ARG A 118 -15.96 -17.04 -1.43
#